data_AF-A0A6A5C3M3-F1
#
_entry.id   AF-A0A6A5C3M3-F1
#
_cell.length_a   1.000
_cell.length_b   1.000
_cell.length_c   1.000
_cell.angle_alpha   90.00
_cell.angle_beta   90.00
_cell.angle_gamma   90.00
#
_symmetry.space_group_name_H-M   'P 1'
#
loop_
_entity.id
_entity.type
_entity.pdbx_description
1 polymer ?
#
loop_
_entity_poly.entity_id
_entity_poly.type
_entity_poly.pdbx_seq_one_letter_code
_entity_poly.pdbx_strand_id
1 'polypeptide(L)'
;MIPPTSQNQPQERCPYEEIISTTTVQAASNEGFDYSKLIVQFGSEPLQQDVVDRFEKLTGTKAHHFLKRGIFFSHRDLNKLLDHFEQGKPFYLYTGRGPSSDSMHLGHMVPFMFTKYLQEAFKVPLVIQITEDEKILMQELDFQQVRNMMIEKCERYYCLWI
;
A
#
# COMPACT_ATOMS: atom_id res chain seq x y z
N MET A 1 -51.21 1.94 7.07
CA MET A 1 -50.73 2.92 6.07
C MET A 1 -49.22 2.95 6.18
N ILE A 2 -48.51 2.52 5.14
CA ILE A 2 -47.05 2.59 5.05
C ILE A 2 -46.74 4.00 4.51
N PRO A 3 -45.88 4.81 5.17
CA PRO A 3 -45.53 6.11 4.65
C PRO A 3 -44.73 5.95 3.34
N PRO A 4 -44.93 6.85 2.35
CA PRO A 4 -44.27 6.73 1.07
C PRO A 4 -42.76 6.93 1.21
N THR A 5 -42.01 6.12 0.47
CA THR A 5 -40.55 6.15 0.36
C THR A 5 -40.11 7.54 -0.10
N SER A 6 -39.26 8.18 0.71
CA SER A 6 -38.58 9.43 0.39
C SER A 6 -37.91 9.33 -0.98
N GLN A 7 -38.27 10.26 -1.87
CA GLN A 7 -37.74 10.39 -3.22
C GLN A 7 -36.21 10.56 -3.19
N ASN A 8 -35.53 9.96 -4.17
CA ASN A 8 -34.11 10.21 -4.48
C ASN A 8 -33.89 11.72 -4.67
N GLN A 9 -33.32 12.37 -3.66
CA GLN A 9 -32.74 13.69 -3.82
C GLN A 9 -31.38 13.53 -4.53
N PRO A 10 -31.05 14.37 -5.53
CA PRO A 10 -29.72 14.38 -6.11
C PRO A 10 -28.72 14.75 -5.01
N GLN A 11 -27.76 13.86 -4.75
CA GLN A 11 -26.68 14.09 -3.79
C GLN A 11 -25.93 15.37 -4.18
N GLU A 12 -25.90 16.35 -3.27
CA GLU A 12 -25.03 17.52 -3.39
C GLU A 12 -23.58 17.03 -3.52
N ARG A 13 -22.93 17.32 -4.65
CA ARG A 13 -21.49 17.09 -4.76
C ARG A 13 -20.79 18.07 -3.83
N CYS A 14 -20.02 17.55 -2.87
CA CYS A 14 -19.10 18.37 -2.10
C CYS A 14 -18.15 19.12 -3.06
N PRO A 15 -17.88 20.41 -2.84
CA PRO A 15 -17.10 21.25 -3.75
C PRO A 15 -15.59 20.93 -3.76
N TYR A 16 -15.16 19.89 -3.05
CA TYR A 16 -13.75 19.51 -2.90
C TYR A 16 -13.42 18.35 -3.83
N GLU A 17 -12.30 18.48 -4.57
CA GLU A 17 -11.73 17.38 -5.34
C GLU A 17 -10.97 16.41 -4.42
N GLU A 18 -10.90 15.13 -4.79
CA GLU A 18 -10.06 14.15 -4.08
C GLU A 18 -8.58 14.48 -4.32
N ILE A 19 -7.81 14.65 -3.24
CA ILE A 19 -6.37 14.96 -3.31
C ILE A 19 -5.61 13.80 -2.71
N ILE A 20 -4.83 13.12 -3.56
CA ILE A 20 -3.90 12.08 -3.13
C ILE A 20 -2.53 12.39 -3.70
N SER A 21 -1.61 12.72 -2.80
CA SER A 21 -0.19 12.92 -3.07
C SER A 21 0.64 12.19 -2.01
N THR A 22 1.96 12.26 -2.13
CA THR A 22 2.88 11.66 -1.16
C THR A 22 2.78 12.28 0.23
N THR A 23 2.30 13.52 0.34
CA THR A 23 2.23 14.29 1.60
C THR A 23 0.81 14.60 2.05
N THR A 24 -0.19 14.44 1.18
CA THR A 24 -1.57 14.84 1.46
C THR A 24 -2.54 13.79 0.97
N VAL A 25 -3.46 13.41 1.85
CA VAL A 25 -4.56 12.49 1.56
C VAL A 25 -5.83 13.15 2.07
N GLN A 26 -6.67 13.63 1.16
CA GLN A 26 -7.91 14.32 1.45
C GLN A 26 -9.03 13.78 0.57
N ALA A 27 -10.08 13.28 1.22
CA ALA A 27 -11.28 12.80 0.54
C ALA A 27 -12.16 13.98 0.11
N ALA A 28 -12.90 13.80 -0.98
CA ALA A 28 -13.90 14.76 -1.44
C ALA A 28 -15.14 14.81 -0.54
N SER A 29 -15.39 13.75 0.24
CA SER A 29 -16.57 13.62 1.10
C SER A 29 -16.28 12.82 2.38
N ASN A 30 -17.23 12.83 3.31
CA ASN A 30 -17.18 12.01 4.53
C ASN A 30 -17.47 10.52 4.28
N GLU A 31 -17.85 10.13 3.06
CA GLU A 31 -18.10 8.72 2.69
C GLU A 31 -16.80 7.96 2.40
N GLY A 32 -15.65 8.65 2.36
CA GLY A 32 -14.35 8.07 2.06
C GLY A 32 -13.91 8.31 0.62
N PHE A 33 -13.01 7.45 0.13
CA PHE A 33 -12.41 7.56 -1.21
C PHE A 33 -13.12 6.65 -2.21
N ASP A 34 -13.32 7.16 -3.42
CA ASP A 34 -13.70 6.33 -4.56
C ASP A 34 -12.46 5.68 -5.19
N TYR A 35 -12.07 4.52 -4.66
CA TYR A 35 -10.91 3.76 -5.15
C TYR A 35 -10.99 3.41 -6.64
N SER A 36 -12.19 3.33 -7.23
CA SER A 36 -12.34 3.06 -8.67
C SER A 36 -11.93 4.26 -9.50
N LYS A 37 -12.25 5.48 -9.05
CA LYS A 37 -11.73 6.71 -9.68
C LYS A 37 -10.22 6.81 -9.57
N LEU A 38 -9.65 6.46 -8.41
CA LEU A 38 -8.20 6.49 -8.20
C LEU A 38 -7.45 5.55 -9.15
N ILE A 39 -7.98 4.35 -9.39
CA ILE A 39 -7.41 3.40 -10.37
C ILE A 39 -7.30 4.05 -11.74
N VAL A 40 -8.36 4.71 -12.22
CA VAL A 40 -8.38 5.39 -13.52
C VAL A 40 -7.44 6.59 -13.52
N GLN A 41 -7.48 7.42 -12.48
CA GLN A 41 -6.68 8.64 -12.35
C GLN A 41 -5.17 8.34 -12.38
N PHE A 42 -4.73 7.34 -11.61
CA PHE A 42 -3.33 6.95 -11.60
C PHE A 42 -3.00 6.06 -12.81
N GLY A 43 -3.99 5.40 -13.43
CA GLY A 43 -3.80 4.49 -14.56
C GLY A 43 -3.27 3.11 -14.13
N SER A 44 -3.63 2.64 -12.93
CA SER A 44 -3.33 1.28 -12.47
C SER A 44 -4.41 0.29 -12.93
N GLU A 45 -4.21 -0.99 -12.65
CA GLU A 45 -5.18 -2.04 -12.92
C GLU A 45 -5.84 -2.47 -11.60
N PRO A 46 -7.15 -2.76 -11.59
CA PRO A 46 -7.81 -3.34 -10.42
C PRO A 46 -7.27 -4.74 -10.14
N LEU A 47 -7.06 -5.07 -8.87
CA LEU A 47 -6.72 -6.42 -8.45
C LEU A 47 -7.99 -7.28 -8.47
N GLN A 48 -8.21 -7.97 -9.59
CA GLN A 48 -9.35 -8.86 -9.78
C GLN A 48 -9.11 -10.24 -9.15
N GLN A 49 -10.21 -10.98 -8.92
CA GLN A 49 -10.17 -12.28 -8.26
C GLN A 49 -9.36 -13.33 -9.03
N ASP A 50 -9.37 -13.28 -10.36
CA ASP A 50 -8.58 -14.14 -11.24
C ASP A 50 -7.06 -13.97 -11.01
N VAL A 51 -6.60 -12.74 -10.79
CA VAL A 51 -5.20 -12.46 -10.45
C VAL A 51 -4.84 -13.01 -9.07
N VAL A 52 -5.76 -12.92 -8.10
CA VAL A 52 -5.59 -13.47 -6.75
C VAL A 52 -5.53 -15.00 -6.80
N ASP A 53 -6.42 -15.64 -7.56
CA ASP A 53 -6.46 -17.09 -7.72
C ASP A 53 -5.19 -17.60 -8.42
N ARG A 54 -4.72 -16.85 -9.44
CA ARG A 54 -3.45 -17.13 -10.12
C ARG A 54 -2.26 -17.03 -9.16
N PHE A 55 -2.24 -16.00 -8.31
CA PHE A 55 -1.22 -15.85 -7.27
C PHE A 55 -1.21 -17.05 -6.32
N GLU A 56 -2.38 -17.48 -5.80
CA GLU A 56 -2.46 -18.63 -4.89
C GLU A 56 -1.95 -19.91 -5.57
N LYS A 57 -2.34 -20.13 -6.83
CA LYS A 57 -1.92 -21.29 -7.63
C LYS A 57 -0.40 -21.33 -7.83
N LEU A 58 0.21 -20.21 -8.21
CA LEU A 58 1.65 -20.17 -8.53
C LEU A 58 2.50 -20.26 -7.26
N THR A 59 2.14 -19.55 -6.20
CA THR A 59 2.92 -19.52 -4.95
C THR A 59 2.64 -20.70 -4.03
N GLY A 60 1.55 -21.44 -4.26
CA GLY A 60 1.06 -22.48 -3.35
C GLY A 60 0.67 -21.93 -1.97
N THR A 61 0.53 -20.61 -1.84
CA THR A 61 0.30 -19.90 -0.58
C THR A 61 -1.07 -19.25 -0.61
N LYS A 62 -1.87 -19.45 0.45
CA LYS A 62 -3.20 -18.85 0.57
C LYS A 62 -3.11 -17.31 0.50
N ALA A 63 -4.01 -16.69 -0.23
CA ALA A 63 -4.11 -15.24 -0.41
C ALA A 63 -4.23 -14.56 0.95
N HIS A 64 -3.43 -13.52 1.15
CA HIS A 64 -3.52 -12.69 2.34
C HIS A 64 -4.91 -12.07 2.46
N HIS A 65 -5.38 -11.87 3.69
CA HIS A 65 -6.70 -11.26 3.92
C HIS A 65 -6.78 -9.81 3.39
N PHE A 66 -5.65 -9.14 3.19
CA PHE A 66 -5.60 -7.84 2.53
C PHE A 66 -5.96 -7.87 1.04
N LEU A 67 -5.68 -8.97 0.34
CA LEU A 67 -6.10 -9.16 -1.05
C LEU A 67 -7.60 -9.47 -1.08
N LYS A 68 -8.04 -10.42 -0.24
CA LYS A 68 -9.46 -10.84 -0.15
C LYS A 68 -10.42 -9.74 0.29
N ARG A 69 -9.95 -8.76 1.07
CA ARG A 69 -10.76 -7.65 1.57
C ARG A 69 -10.59 -6.36 0.76
N GLY A 70 -9.83 -6.39 -0.34
CA GLY A 70 -9.59 -5.20 -1.16
C GLY A 70 -8.83 -4.08 -0.44
N ILE A 71 -7.96 -4.42 0.52
CA ILE A 71 -7.07 -3.43 1.16
C ILE A 71 -5.92 -3.10 0.21
N PHE A 72 -5.33 -4.13 -0.42
CA PHE A 72 -4.55 -3.96 -1.63
C PHE A 72 -5.48 -4.21 -2.81
N PHE A 73 -5.90 -3.13 -3.48
CA PHE A 73 -7.00 -3.15 -4.46
C PHE A 73 -6.55 -2.89 -5.91
N SER A 74 -5.32 -2.47 -6.13
CA SER A 74 -4.80 -2.20 -7.47
C SER A 74 -3.34 -2.62 -7.61
N HIS A 75 -2.89 -2.82 -8.86
CA HIS A 75 -1.53 -3.19 -9.19
C HIS A 75 -1.09 -2.59 -10.53
N ARG A 76 0.20 -2.75 -10.86
CA ARG A 76 0.77 -2.55 -12.19
C ARG A 76 1.68 -3.72 -12.49
N ASP A 77 1.55 -4.29 -13.68
CA ASP A 77 2.43 -5.35 -14.16
C ASP A 77 2.54 -6.60 -13.26
N LEU A 78 1.59 -6.82 -12.34
CA LEU A 78 1.57 -8.03 -11.50
C LEU A 78 1.43 -9.30 -12.35
N ASN A 79 0.62 -9.27 -13.41
CA ASN A 79 0.54 -10.39 -14.34
C ASN A 79 1.89 -10.71 -14.99
N LYS A 80 2.65 -9.69 -15.39
CA LYS A 80 4.00 -9.88 -15.95
C LYS A 80 4.96 -10.47 -14.91
N LEU A 81 4.86 -10.03 -13.65
CA LEU A 81 5.63 -10.62 -12.55
C LEU A 81 5.28 -12.10 -12.34
N LEU A 82 3.99 -12.44 -12.35
CA LEU A 82 3.53 -13.83 -12.24
C LEU A 82 4.01 -14.69 -13.42
N ASP A 83 4.03 -14.15 -14.65
CA ASP A 83 4.63 -14.83 -15.81
C ASP A 83 6.14 -15.09 -15.59
N HIS A 84 6.87 -14.12 -15.06
CA HIS A 84 8.31 -14.26 -14.76
C HIS A 84 8.55 -15.31 -13.68
N PHE A 85 7.74 -15.29 -12.62
CA PHE A 85 7.82 -16.25 -11.53
C PHE A 85 7.52 -17.68 -12.01
N GLU A 86 6.49 -17.85 -12.85
CA GLU A 86 6.15 -19.14 -13.47
C GLU A 86 7.28 -19.68 -14.36
N GLN A 87 8.04 -18.79 -15.01
CA GLN A 87 9.23 -19.13 -15.80
C GLN A 87 10.50 -19.36 -14.96
N GLY A 88 10.43 -19.24 -13.63
CA GLY A 88 11.60 -19.36 -12.74
C GLY A 88 12.59 -18.21 -12.86
N LYS A 89 12.19 -17.06 -13.41
CA LYS A 89 13.06 -15.88 -13.53
C LYS A 89 13.21 -15.20 -12.16
N PRO A 90 14.44 -14.78 -11.80
CA PRO A 90 14.67 -14.12 -10.52
C PRO A 90 14.06 -12.71 -10.51
N PHE A 91 13.57 -12.32 -9.33
CA PHE A 91 13.20 -10.96 -9.00
C PHE A 91 13.41 -10.73 -7.50
N TYR A 92 13.18 -9.50 -7.04
CA TYR A 92 13.26 -9.14 -5.62
C TYR A 92 12.10 -8.21 -5.26
N LEU A 93 11.80 -8.13 -3.97
CA LEU A 93 10.84 -7.18 -3.43
C LEU A 93 11.54 -5.89 -3.01
N TYR A 94 10.86 -4.78 -3.21
CA TYR A 94 11.32 -3.45 -2.79
C TYR A 94 10.19 -2.72 -2.09
N THR A 95 10.50 -2.15 -0.93
CA THR A 95 9.64 -1.21 -0.21
C THR A 95 10.50 -0.17 0.49
N GLY A 96 9.89 0.88 1.03
CA GLY A 96 10.64 1.93 1.68
C GLY A 96 9.87 2.66 2.75
N ARG A 97 10.61 3.43 3.55
CA ARG A 97 10.06 4.26 4.60
C ARG A 97 10.93 5.49 4.87
N GLY A 98 10.34 6.66 4.75
CA GLY A 98 10.94 7.87 5.31
C GLY A 98 11.00 7.86 6.83
N PRO A 99 12.11 8.26 7.47
CA PRO A 99 12.15 8.43 8.91
C PRO A 99 11.33 9.66 9.34
N SER A 100 10.00 9.55 9.43
CA SER A 100 9.14 10.60 10.03
C SER A 100 9.06 10.50 11.56
N SER A 101 8.57 11.54 12.24
CA SER A 101 8.29 11.73 13.69
C SER A 101 8.35 10.48 14.59
N ASP A 102 8.78 10.69 15.85
CA ASP A 102 9.09 9.72 16.93
C ASP A 102 8.22 8.45 17.05
N SER A 103 6.98 8.42 16.54
CA SER A 103 6.09 7.26 16.65
C SER A 103 5.73 6.61 15.31
N MET A 104 5.92 5.29 15.24
CA MET A 104 5.22 4.43 14.28
C MET A 104 3.78 4.17 14.75
N HIS A 105 2.78 4.47 13.92
CA HIS A 105 1.39 4.05 14.14
C HIS A 105 1.02 2.79 13.34
N LEU A 106 -0.12 2.17 13.68
CA LEU A 106 -0.62 0.93 13.06
C LEU A 106 -0.72 0.98 11.53
N GLY A 107 -1.06 2.15 10.97
CA GLY A 107 -1.10 2.33 9.51
C GLY A 107 0.23 2.00 8.81
N HIS A 108 1.39 2.22 9.46
CA HIS A 108 2.68 1.86 8.88
C HIS A 108 2.89 0.36 8.79
N MET A 109 2.18 -0.44 9.58
CA MET A 109 2.38 -1.89 9.61
C MET A 109 1.75 -2.57 8.38
N VAL A 110 0.72 -1.97 7.76
CA VAL A 110 -0.02 -2.58 6.65
C VAL A 110 0.88 -2.94 5.46
N PRO A 111 1.73 -2.02 4.94
CA PRO A 111 2.67 -2.36 3.87
C PRO A 111 3.68 -3.44 4.28
N PHE A 112 4.30 -3.33 5.46
CA PHE A 112 5.34 -4.28 5.88
C PHE A 112 4.81 -5.69 6.15
N MET A 113 3.63 -5.81 6.78
CA MET A 113 2.97 -7.11 6.95
C MET A 113 2.68 -7.77 5.60
N PHE A 114 2.24 -6.98 4.61
CA PHE A 114 2.00 -7.51 3.28
C PHE A 114 3.30 -7.87 2.55
N THR A 115 4.34 -7.05 2.67
CA THR A 115 5.66 -7.35 2.09
C THR A 115 6.26 -8.62 2.67
N LYS A 116 6.16 -8.84 3.99
CA LYS A 116 6.59 -10.09 4.63
C LYS A 116 5.84 -11.30 4.07
N TYR A 117 4.52 -11.20 3.96
CA TYR A 117 3.69 -12.23 3.33
C TYR A 117 4.14 -12.54 1.89
N LEU A 118 4.39 -11.51 1.08
CA LEU A 118 4.88 -11.70 -0.30
C LEU A 118 6.25 -12.35 -0.33
N GLN A 119 7.14 -11.97 0.59
CA GLN A 119 8.47 -12.56 0.69
C GLN A 119 8.41 -14.06 1.00
N GLU A 120 7.52 -14.47 1.90
CA GLU A 120 7.30 -15.88 2.25
C GLU A 120 6.67 -16.66 1.08
N ALA A 121 5.69 -16.06 0.40
CA ALA A 121 4.99 -16.68 -0.73
C ALA A 121 5.91 -16.89 -1.94
N PHE A 122 6.73 -15.89 -2.28
CA PHE A 122 7.61 -15.93 -3.45
C PHE A 122 9.02 -16.45 -3.14
N LYS A 123 9.44 -16.46 -1.87
CA LYS A 123 10.79 -16.87 -1.43
C LYS A 123 11.91 -16.08 -2.12
N VAL A 124 11.75 -14.76 -2.19
CA VAL A 124 12.67 -13.85 -2.88
C VAL A 124 13.41 -12.91 -1.91
N PRO A 125 14.54 -12.33 -2.31
CA PRO A 125 15.19 -11.26 -1.55
C PRO A 125 14.28 -10.04 -1.40
N LEU A 126 14.45 -9.31 -0.30
CA LEU A 126 13.74 -8.06 -0.01
C LEU A 126 14.76 -6.96 0.30
N VAL A 127 14.58 -5.80 -0.31
CA VAL A 127 15.30 -4.57 -0.01
C VAL A 127 14.32 -3.57 0.60
N ILE A 128 14.67 -3.04 1.77
CA ILE A 128 13.90 -1.98 2.46
C ILE A 128 14.77 -0.72 2.46
N GLN A 129 14.33 0.33 1.77
CA GLN A 129 14.99 1.63 1.80
C GLN A 129 14.49 2.46 2.99
N ILE A 130 15.41 3.03 3.76
CA ILE A 130 15.10 4.14 4.66
C ILE A 130 15.54 5.43 3.96
N THR A 131 14.63 6.39 3.78
CA THR A 131 14.90 7.62 3.02
C THR A 131 15.27 8.79 3.93
N GLU A 132 16.40 8.69 4.65
CA GLU A 132 16.88 9.79 5.51
C GLU A 132 17.17 11.08 4.73
N ASP A 133 17.71 10.94 3.52
CA ASP A 133 18.04 12.03 2.62
C ASP A 133 16.82 12.86 2.23
N GLU A 134 15.72 12.20 1.85
CA GLU A 134 14.43 12.83 1.58
C GLU A 134 13.98 13.67 2.78
N LYS A 135 14.15 13.16 4.01
CA LYS A 135 13.73 13.86 5.22
C LYS A 135 14.60 15.07 5.54
N ILE A 136 15.91 14.96 5.36
CA ILE A 136 16.83 16.08 5.52
C ILE A 136 16.48 17.19 4.52
N LEU A 137 16.26 16.82 3.25
CA LEU A 137 15.94 17.77 2.18
C LEU A 137 14.57 18.43 2.36
N MET A 138 13.56 17.70 2.85
CA MET A 138 12.19 18.22 2.96
C MET A 138 11.90 18.96 4.26
N GLN A 139 12.61 18.66 5.35
CA GLN A 139 12.28 19.17 6.69
C GLN A 139 13.42 19.95 7.36
N GLU A 140 14.53 20.19 6.65
CA GLU A 140 15.72 20.90 7.13
C GLU A 140 16.21 20.39 8.51
N LEU A 141 16.09 19.07 8.73
CA LEU A 141 16.48 18.43 9.97
C LEU A 141 17.99 18.19 10.02
N ASP A 142 18.55 18.18 11.23
CA ASP A 142 19.96 17.85 11.43
C ASP A 142 20.26 16.40 11.06
N PHE A 143 21.39 16.18 10.37
CA PHE A 143 21.80 14.87 9.88
C PHE A 143 21.89 13.82 11.00
N GLN A 144 22.44 14.20 12.16
CA GLN A 144 22.63 13.27 13.27
C GLN A 144 21.29 12.84 13.87
N GLN A 145 20.31 13.76 13.92
CA GLN A 145 18.96 13.46 14.37
C GLN A 145 18.27 12.45 13.45
N VAL A 146 18.29 12.69 12.13
CA VAL A 146 17.64 11.79 11.16
C VAL A 146 18.32 10.42 11.14
N ARG A 147 19.64 10.37 11.29
CA ARG A 147 20.39 9.11 11.40
C ARG A 147 19.98 8.28 12.62
N ASN A 148 19.75 8.92 13.77
CA ASN A 148 19.28 8.20 14.96
C ASN A 148 17.87 7.64 14.74
N MET A 149 16.96 8.41 14.13
CA MET A 149 15.62 7.95 13.76
C MET A 149 15.65 6.77 12.78
N MET A 150 16.59 6.79 11.82
CA MET A 150 16.80 5.69 10.87
C MET A 150 17.16 4.40 11.61
N ILE A 151 18.14 4.45 12.52
CA ILE A 151 18.59 3.26 13.29
C ILE A 151 17.43 2.67 14.09
N GLU A 152 16.70 3.48 14.85
CA GLU A 152 15.56 3.03 15.65
C GLU A 152 14.48 2.34 14.79
N LYS A 153 14.20 2.90 13.60
CA LYS A 153 13.24 2.32 12.67
C LYS A 153 13.71 0.98 12.11
N CYS A 154 14.99 0.87 11.75
CA CYS A 154 15.56 -0.40 11.30
C CYS A 154 15.36 -1.49 12.36
N GLU A 155 15.58 -1.20 13.63
CA GLU A 155 15.34 -2.14 14.73
C GLU A 155 13.86 -2.55 14.82
N ARG A 156 12.94 -1.58 14.76
CA ARG A 156 11.49 -1.85 14.81
C ARG A 156 11.00 -2.70 13.62
N TYR A 157 11.52 -2.45 12.42
CA TYR A 157 11.18 -3.26 11.24
C TYR A 157 11.81 -4.64 11.32
N TYR A 158 13.04 -4.76 11.81
CA TYR A 158 13.68 -6.06 12.02
C TYR A 158 12.86 -6.98 12.93
N CYS A 159 12.17 -6.41 13.94
CA CYS A 159 11.26 -7.16 14.80
C CYS A 159 10.08 -7.84 14.09
N LEU A 160 9.76 -7.47 12.84
CA LEU A 160 8.76 -8.19 12.04
C LEU A 160 9.30 -9.48 11.41
N TRP A 161 10.61 -9.67 11.39
CA TRP A 161 11.31 -10.79 10.76
C TRP A 161 11.98 -11.76 11.75
N ILE A 162 11.87 -11.49 13.05
CA ILE A 162 12.23 -12.41 14.15
C ILE A 162 11.00 -13.18 14.64
#